data_AF-A0A377GCD2-F1
#
_entry.id   AF-A0A377GCD2-F1
#
_cell.length_a   1.000
_cell.length_b   1.000
_cell.length_c   1.000
_cell.angle_alpha   90.00
_cell.angle_beta   90.00
_cell.angle_gamma   90.00
#
_symmetry.space_group_name_H-M   'P 1'
#
loop_
_entity.id
_entity.type
_entity.pdbx_description
1 polymer ?
#
loop_
_entity_poly.entity_id
_entity_poly.type
_entity_poly.pdbx_seq_one_letter_code
_entity_poly.pdbx_strand_id
1 'polypeptide(L)'
;MKKQNKFNLWFQKFATTISAAAGSMYAFLASILLIILWIICGPVFKFSDTWQLIINTGTTIVTFLMVFLIQHTQNRDTTIINLKLDELIKSHQPADNLTIDLDRLNDEELKLLEKKYKKMCQQIESKKKMQSKK
;
A
#
# COMPACT_ATOMS: atom_id res chain seq x y z
N MET A 1 21.01 -2.00 -19.12
CA MET A 1 20.29 -0.96 -18.35
C MET A 1 20.67 -1.06 -16.88
N LYS A 2 21.76 -0.41 -16.43
CA LYS A 2 22.21 -0.40 -15.02
C LYS A 2 22.72 1.00 -14.65
N LYS A 3 21.78 1.90 -14.36
CA LYS A 3 22.06 3.15 -13.63
C LYS A 3 20.85 3.48 -12.76
N GLN A 4 20.47 2.51 -11.91
CA GLN A 4 19.49 2.75 -10.87
C GLN A 4 20.16 3.65 -9.83
N ASN A 5 19.70 4.90 -9.77
CA ASN A 5 20.30 5.97 -8.98
C ASN A 5 20.48 5.54 -7.52
N LYS A 6 21.71 5.65 -6.99
CA LYS A 6 22.02 5.41 -5.57
C LYS A 6 21.05 6.16 -4.64
N PHE A 7 20.55 7.32 -5.08
CA PHE A 7 19.54 8.11 -4.41
C PHE A 7 18.21 7.37 -4.19
N ASN A 8 17.68 6.66 -5.19
CA ASN A 8 16.40 5.94 -5.07
C ASN A 8 16.52 4.79 -4.07
N LEU A 9 17.63 4.06 -4.09
CA LEU A 9 17.90 2.98 -3.13
C LEU A 9 18.09 3.52 -1.71
N TRP A 10 18.74 4.68 -1.57
CA TRP A 10 18.91 5.34 -0.28
C TRP A 10 17.56 5.84 0.26
N PHE A 11 16.78 6.56 -0.55
CA PHE A 11 15.45 7.05 -0.21
C PHE A 11 14.53 5.88 0.15
N GLN A 12 14.57 4.80 -0.62
CA GLN A 12 13.80 3.60 -0.35
C GLN A 12 14.15 3.00 1.02
N LYS A 13 15.44 2.81 1.31
CA LYS A 13 15.88 2.30 2.63
C LYS A 13 15.42 3.23 3.76
N PHE A 14 15.66 4.54 3.60
CA PHE A 14 15.25 5.56 4.56
C PHE A 14 13.74 5.53 4.82
N ALA A 15 12.92 5.56 3.77
CA ALA A 15 11.46 5.53 3.86
C ALA A 15 10.97 4.25 4.57
N THR A 16 11.51 3.08 4.20
CA THR A 16 11.14 1.82 4.85
C THR A 16 11.56 1.77 6.32
N THR A 17 12.76 2.24 6.67
CA THR A 17 13.24 2.26 8.06
C THR A 17 12.44 3.22 8.92
N ILE A 18 12.15 4.43 8.43
CA ILE A 18 11.34 5.41 9.17
C ILE A 18 9.92 4.90 9.34
N SER A 19 9.31 4.35 8.28
CA SER A 19 7.93 3.84 8.36
C SER A 19 7.85 2.68 9.36
N ALA A 20 8.83 1.78 9.37
CA ALA A 20 8.92 0.68 10.33
C ALA A 20 9.15 1.18 11.77
N ALA A 21 10.04 2.16 11.96
CA ALA A 21 10.31 2.75 13.26
C ALA A 21 9.07 3.48 13.80
N ALA A 22 8.41 4.29 12.97
CA ALA A 22 7.21 5.05 13.33
C ALA A 22 6.01 4.14 13.66
N GLY A 23 5.91 2.97 13.03
CA GLY A 23 4.89 1.96 13.35
C GLY A 23 5.17 1.10 14.58
N SER A 24 6.33 1.26 15.25
CA SER A 24 6.72 0.43 16.39
C SER A 24 6.05 0.87 17.70
N MET A 25 5.82 -0.09 18.61
CA MET A 25 5.29 0.18 19.96
C MET A 25 6.17 1.17 20.74
N TYR A 26 7.50 1.09 20.60
CA TYR A 26 8.43 2.00 21.26
C TYR A 26 8.30 3.44 20.76
N ALA A 27 8.08 3.65 19.46
CA ALA A 27 7.84 4.98 18.90
C ALA A 27 6.52 5.57 19.39
N PHE A 28 5.49 4.75 19.57
CA PHE A 28 4.22 5.18 20.16
C PHE A 28 4.39 5.64 21.61
N LEU A 29 5.06 4.85 22.45
CA LEU A 29 5.37 5.23 23.84
C LEU A 29 6.21 6.51 23.90
N ALA A 30 7.23 6.64 23.06
CA ALA A 30 8.06 7.84 22.97
C ALA A 30 7.23 9.07 22.56
N SER A 31 6.28 8.92 21.63
CA SER A 31 5.38 9.99 21.19
C SER A 31 4.46 10.45 22.32
N ILE A 32 3.91 9.52 23.11
CA ILE A 32 3.11 9.85 24.30
C ILE A 32 3.95 10.65 25.30
N LEU A 33 5.17 10.18 25.62
CA LEU A 33 6.06 10.88 26.53
C LEU A 33 6.39 12.29 26.04
N LEU A 34 6.62 12.46 24.74
CA LEU A 34 6.89 13.76 24.12
C LEU A 34 5.68 14.70 24.29
N ILE A 35 4.46 14.21 24.06
CA ILE A 35 3.23 14.99 24.27
C ILE A 35 3.08 15.39 25.75
N ILE A 36 3.34 14.48 26.69
CA ILE A 36 3.27 14.78 28.12
C ILE A 36 4.29 15.87 28.50
N LEU A 37 5.54 15.73 28.05
CA LEU A 37 6.59 16.72 28.29
C LEU A 37 6.20 18.08 27.70
N TRP A 38 5.62 18.10 26.49
CA TRP A 38 5.14 19.33 25.87
C TRP A 38 4.03 20.01 26.69
N ILE A 39 3.08 19.25 27.24
CA ILE A 39 2.03 19.78 28.12
C ILE A 39 2.64 20.38 29.39
N ILE A 40 3.61 19.68 30.02
CA ILE A 40 4.27 20.14 31.25
C ILE A 40 5.09 21.42 31.01
N CYS A 41 5.67 21.57 29.83
CA CYS A 41 6.37 22.80 29.44
C CYS A 41 5.41 23.96 29.11
N GLY A 42 4.16 23.69 28.74
CA GLY A 42 3.16 24.69 28.37
C GLY A 42 2.95 25.84 29.37
N PRO A 43 2.82 25.58 30.69
CA PRO A 43 2.71 26.62 31.72
C PRO A 43 3.85 27.63 31.74
N VAL A 44 5.09 27.20 31.47
CA VAL A 44 6.27 28.09 31.41
C VAL A 44 6.11 29.12 30.29
N PHE A 45 5.50 28.72 29.17
CA PHE A 45 5.24 29.58 28.02
C PHE A 45 3.83 30.16 28.00
N LYS A 46 3.08 30.05 29.12
CA LYS A 46 1.69 30.50 29.27
C LYS A 46 0.75 30.01 28.17
N PHE A 47 1.05 28.86 27.56
CA PHE A 47 0.35 28.34 26.38
C PHE A 47 0.20 29.39 25.26
N SER A 48 1.23 30.21 25.03
CA SER A 48 1.22 31.28 24.02
C SER A 48 0.87 30.78 22.60
N ASP A 49 0.37 31.69 21.77
CA ASP A 49 0.05 31.40 20.37
C ASP A 49 1.28 30.86 19.61
N THR A 50 2.47 31.39 19.87
CA THR A 50 3.72 30.90 19.27
C THR A 50 4.06 29.47 19.71
N TRP A 51 3.83 29.14 20.99
CA TRP A 51 4.07 27.79 21.53
C TRP A 51 3.16 26.74 20.87
N GLN A 52 1.89 27.07 20.68
CA GLN A 52 0.92 26.22 20.00
C GLN A 52 1.21 26.13 18.50
N LEU A 53 1.54 27.26 17.86
CA LEU A 53 1.85 27.34 16.44
C LEU A 53 3.01 26.43 16.06
N ILE A 54 4.10 26.42 16.84
CA ILE A 54 5.28 25.59 16.56
C ILE A 54 4.90 24.09 16.47
N ILE A 55 4.11 23.58 17.41
CA ILE A 55 3.69 22.17 17.39
C ILE A 55 2.69 21.88 16.29
N ASN A 56 1.72 22.76 16.06
CA ASN A 56 0.73 22.57 15.02
C ASN A 56 1.39 22.57 13.62
N THR A 57 2.19 23.60 13.33
CA THR A 57 2.92 23.73 12.07
C THR A 57 3.93 22.60 11.90
N GLY A 58 4.69 22.25 12.94
CA GLY A 58 5.66 21.16 12.88
C GLY A 58 5.01 19.80 12.62
N THR A 59 3.95 19.47 13.36
CA THR A 59 3.23 18.21 13.20
C THR A 59 2.57 18.12 11.82
N THR A 60 2.05 19.23 11.29
CA THR A 60 1.46 19.27 9.95
C THR A 60 2.51 18.96 8.88
N ILE A 61 3.70 19.56 8.94
CA ILE A 61 4.79 19.28 8.01
C ILE A 61 5.22 17.81 8.10
N VAL A 62 5.42 17.29 9.32
CA VAL A 62 5.78 15.89 9.53
C VAL A 62 4.72 14.94 8.97
N THR A 63 3.44 15.23 9.22
CA THR A 63 2.32 14.42 8.71
C THR A 63 2.28 14.45 7.18
N PHE A 64 2.46 15.62 6.57
CA PHE A 64 2.50 15.75 5.12
C PHE A 64 3.63 14.90 4.51
N LEU A 65 4.84 14.97 5.09
CA LEU A 65 5.96 14.12 4.67
C LEU A 65 5.67 12.63 4.91
N MET A 66 5.05 12.29 6.04
CA MET A 66 4.70 10.91 6.41
C MET A 66 3.77 10.27 5.39
N VAL A 67 2.79 11.01 4.84
CA VAL A 67 1.90 10.50 3.79
C VAL A 67 2.69 10.01 2.58
N PHE A 68 3.69 10.76 2.11
CA PHE A 68 4.52 10.32 0.99
C PHE A 68 5.39 9.11 1.34
N LEU A 69 5.95 9.06 2.55
CA LEU A 69 6.74 7.90 3.01
C LEU A 69 5.90 6.63 3.09
N ILE A 70 4.69 6.76 3.63
CA ILE A 70 3.71 5.67 3.71
C ILE A 70 3.32 5.22 2.31
N GLN A 71 2.94 6.15 1.41
CA GLN A 71 2.58 5.83 0.03
C GLN A 71 3.71 5.12 -0.72
N HIS A 72 4.95 5.58 -0.57
CA HIS A 72 6.10 4.93 -1.20
C HIS A 72 6.29 3.49 -0.69
N THR A 73 6.19 3.29 0.63
CA THR A 73 6.33 1.96 1.24
C THR A 73 5.17 1.05 0.85
N GLN A 74 3.93 1.54 0.94
CA GLN A 74 2.72 0.79 0.57
C GLN A 74 2.70 0.42 -0.92
N ASN A 75 3.01 1.34 -1.83
CA ASN A 75 3.04 1.05 -3.26
C ASN A 75 4.04 -0.07 -3.61
N ARG A 76 5.18 -0.09 -2.91
CA ARG A 76 6.18 -1.16 -3.06
C ARG A 76 5.68 -2.50 -2.52
N ASP A 77 5.05 -2.49 -1.34
CA ASP A 77 4.54 -3.72 -0.72
C ASP A 77 3.39 -4.32 -1.54
N THR A 78 2.49 -3.50 -2.09
CA THR A 78 1.46 -3.95 -3.04
C THR A 78 2.07 -4.61 -4.27
N THR A 79 3.12 -4.03 -4.85
CA THR A 79 3.83 -4.62 -6.00
C THR A 79 4.42 -5.99 -5.65
N ILE A 80 5.03 -6.12 -4.46
CA ILE A 80 5.60 -7.39 -4.00
C ILE A 80 4.51 -8.45 -3.77
N ILE A 81 3.36 -8.05 -3.23
CA ILE A 81 2.21 -8.94 -3.03
C ILE A 81 1.71 -9.48 -4.37
N ASN A 82 1.51 -8.60 -5.37
CA ASN A 82 1.10 -9.01 -6.72
C ASN A 82 2.08 -10.02 -7.32
N LEU A 83 3.40 -9.73 -7.28
CA LEU A 83 4.41 -10.65 -7.79
C LEU A 83 4.40 -12.03 -7.12
N LYS A 84 4.18 -12.07 -5.79
CA LYS A 84 4.06 -13.34 -5.05
C LYS A 84 2.80 -14.12 -5.45
N LEU A 85 1.69 -13.42 -5.68
CA LEU A 85 0.45 -14.03 -6.17
C LEU A 85 0.63 -14.58 -7.59
N ASP A 86 1.30 -13.84 -8.47
CA ASP A 86 1.62 -14.27 -9.84
C ASP A 86 2.46 -15.56 -9.84
N GLU A 87 3.46 -15.62 -8.95
CA GLU A 87 4.29 -16.82 -8.78
C GLU A 87 3.48 -18.02 -8.29
N LEU A 88 2.59 -17.81 -7.31
CA LEU A 88 1.67 -18.85 -6.82
C LEU A 88 0.71 -19.34 -7.90
N ILE A 89 0.08 -18.44 -8.65
CA ILE A 89 -0.84 -18.77 -9.74
C ILE A 89 -0.11 -19.57 -10.82
N LYS A 90 1.09 -19.13 -11.20
CA LYS A 90 1.92 -19.83 -12.19
C LYS A 90 2.37 -21.22 -11.72
N SER A 91 2.57 -21.41 -10.41
CA SER A 91 2.99 -22.70 -9.84
C SER A 91 1.88 -23.75 -9.77
N HIS A 92 0.60 -23.33 -9.76
CA HIS A 92 -0.51 -24.23 -9.40
C HIS A 92 -1.29 -24.83 -10.59
N GLN A 93 -0.96 -24.50 -11.85
CA GLN A 93 -1.40 -25.16 -13.10
C GLN A 93 -0.81 -24.39 -14.30
N PRO A 94 -0.89 -24.89 -15.57
CA PRO A 94 -0.78 -24.01 -16.73
C PRO A 94 -2.01 -23.10 -16.73
N ALA A 95 -2.04 -22.13 -15.82
CA ALA A 95 -3.01 -21.06 -15.83
C ALA A 95 -2.90 -20.45 -17.22
N ASP A 96 -4.03 -20.41 -17.94
CA ASP A 96 -4.13 -19.71 -19.21
C ASP A 96 -3.43 -18.35 -19.02
N ASN A 97 -2.27 -18.15 -19.68
CA ASN A 97 -1.35 -17.00 -19.48
C ASN A 97 -2.06 -15.63 -19.52
N LEU A 98 -3.29 -15.60 -20.04
CA LEU A 98 -4.22 -14.47 -20.06
C LEU A 98 -4.62 -13.92 -18.68
N THR A 99 -4.46 -14.69 -17.59
CA THR A 99 -4.99 -14.31 -16.26
C THR A 99 -3.95 -13.68 -15.33
N ILE A 100 -2.66 -13.76 -15.67
CA ILE A 100 -1.57 -13.32 -14.77
C ILE A 100 -1.29 -11.81 -14.92
N ASP A 101 -1.62 -11.19 -16.05
CA ASP A 101 -1.26 -9.78 -16.31
C ASP A 101 -2.50 -8.88 -16.45
N LEU A 102 -3.50 -9.07 -15.56
CA LEU A 102 -4.76 -8.30 -15.55
C LEU A 102 -4.52 -6.79 -15.46
N ASP A 103 -3.48 -6.37 -14.74
CA ASP A 103 -3.12 -4.97 -14.51
C ASP A 103 -2.50 -4.27 -15.73
N ARG A 104 -2.11 -5.04 -16.77
CA ARG A 104 -1.49 -4.50 -18.00
C ARG A 104 -2.40 -4.53 -19.22
N LEU A 105 -3.61 -5.09 -19.09
CA LEU A 105 -4.60 -5.03 -20.15
C LEU A 105 -5.15 -3.61 -20.28
N ASN A 106 -5.33 -3.18 -21.53
CA ASN A 106 -6.10 -1.97 -21.81
C ASN A 106 -7.59 -2.23 -21.57
N ASP A 107 -8.39 -1.17 -21.39
CA ASP A 107 -9.83 -1.26 -21.07
C ASP A 107 -10.61 -2.13 -22.06
N GLU A 108 -10.26 -2.08 -23.35
CA GLU A 108 -10.89 -2.89 -24.40
C GLU A 108 -10.53 -4.39 -24.27
N GLU A 109 -9.31 -4.71 -23.87
CA GLU A 109 -8.87 -6.08 -23.67
C GLU A 109 -9.48 -6.67 -22.38
N LEU A 110 -9.63 -5.84 -21.34
CA LEU A 110 -10.30 -6.21 -20.10
C LEU A 110 -11.79 -6.54 -20.34
N LYS A 111 -12.50 -5.70 -21.12
CA LYS A 111 -13.89 -5.97 -21.55
C LYS A 111 -14.00 -7.27 -22.35
N LEU A 112 -13.04 -7.54 -23.24
CA LEU A 112 -13.03 -8.77 -24.03
C LEU A 112 -12.86 -10.00 -23.14
N LEU A 113 -11.97 -9.93 -22.15
CA LEU A 113 -11.73 -10.99 -21.18
C LEU A 113 -12.96 -11.23 -20.29
N GLU A 114 -13.58 -10.16 -19.78
CA GLU A 114 -14.83 -10.24 -19.02
C GLU A 114 -15.93 -10.95 -19.82
N LYS A 115 -16.09 -10.58 -21.10
CA LYS A 115 -17.08 -11.20 -22.00
C LYS A 115 -16.78 -12.68 -22.25
N LYS A 116 -15.52 -13.09 -22.31
CA LYS A 116 -15.10 -14.50 -22.44
C LYS A 116 -15.46 -15.30 -21.18
N TYR A 117 -15.13 -14.79 -20.00
CA TYR A 117 -15.46 -15.44 -18.72
C TYR A 117 -16.97 -15.54 -18.49
N LYS A 118 -17.73 -14.48 -18.79
CA LYS A 118 -19.20 -14.48 -18.66
C LYS A 118 -19.84 -15.56 -19.52
N LYS A 119 -19.34 -15.77 -20.75
CA LYS A 119 -19.78 -16.87 -21.62
C LYS A 119 -19.43 -18.25 -21.04
N MET A 120 -18.23 -18.43 -20.49
CA MET A 120 -17.83 -19.70 -19.86
C MET A 120 -18.72 -20.04 -18.65
N CYS A 121 -18.97 -19.06 -17.77
CA CYS A 121 -19.87 -19.26 -16.62
C CYS A 121 -21.29 -19.64 -17.07
N GLN A 122 -21.84 -18.96 -18.08
CA GLN A 122 -23.15 -19.30 -18.65
C GLN A 122 -23.19 -20.72 -19.26
N GLN A 123 -22.09 -21.16 -19.88
CA GLN A 123 -21.98 -22.52 -20.42
C GLN A 123 -21.88 -23.58 -19.31
N ILE A 124 -21.17 -23.30 -18.22
CA ILE A 124 -21.09 -24.19 -17.07
C ILE A 124 -22.46 -24.29 -16.38
N GLU A 125 -23.14 -23.16 -16.21
CA GLU A 125 -24.46 -23.11 -15.57
C GLU A 125 -25.53 -23.81 -16.41
N SER A 126 -25.52 -23.64 -17.73
CA SER A 126 -26.43 -24.36 -18.63
C SER A 126 -26.15 -25.87 -18.67
N LYS A 127 -24.88 -26.30 -18.65
CA LYS A 127 -24.50 -27.71 -18.50
C LYS A 127 -24.95 -28.31 -17.16
N LYS A 128 -24.80 -27.59 -16.05
CA LYS A 128 -25.33 -28.02 -14.73
C LYS A 128 -26.85 -28.18 -14.74
N LYS A 129 -27.58 -27.23 -15.34
CA LYS A 129 -29.06 -27.31 -15.48
C LYS A 129 -29.52 -28.47 -16.36
N MET A 130 -28.75 -28.84 -17.39
CA MET A 130 -29.02 -30.02 -18.22
C MET A 130 -28.70 -31.33 -17.51
N GLN A 131 -27.70 -31.35 -16.61
CA GLN A 131 -27.33 -32.54 -15.83
C GLN A 131 -28.25 -32.77 -14.63
N SER A 132 -28.85 -31.74 -14.02
CA SER A 132 -29.79 -31.91 -12.90
C SER A 132 -31.24 -32.25 -13.33
N LYS A 133 -31.51 -32.32 -14.63
CA LYS A 133 -32.82 -32.69 -15.22
C LYS A 133 -32.85 -34.13 -15.79
N LYS A 134 -31.76 -34.88 -15.67
CA LYS A 134 -31.69 -36.32 -15.92
C LYS A 134 -31.72 -37.06 -14.60
#